data_AF-A0A9N9QLM7-F1
#
_entry.id   AF-A0A9N9QLM7-F1
#
_cell.length_a   1.000
_cell.length_b   1.000
_cell.length_c   1.000
_cell.angle_alpha   90.00
_cell.angle_beta   90.00
_cell.angle_gamma   90.00
#
_symmetry.space_group_name_H-M   'P 1'
#
loop_
_entity.id
_entity.type
_entity.pdbx_description
1 polymer ?
#
loop_
_entity_poly.entity_id
_entity_poly.type
_entity_poly.pdbx_seq_one_letter_code
_entity_poly.pdbx_strand_id
1 'polypeptide(L)'
;MSIDRPKPYTFAIRCLQWTTVIERMFHVETAEEREKWVQAIKSVSERLSNDCDDVKMNNATNPDMMVDLWEKCSLQGTPEYLAPEVLEEMTTEEQ
;
A
#
# COMPACT_ATOMS: atom_id res chain seq x y z
N MET A 1 3.47 19.82 -7.81
CA MET A 1 4.85 19.34 -8.04
C MET A 1 4.83 18.57 -9.34
N SER A 2 5.54 19.05 -10.35
CA SER A 2 5.62 18.37 -11.65
C SER A 2 6.32 17.03 -11.41
N ILE A 3 5.58 15.92 -11.52
CA ILE A 3 6.21 14.61 -11.58
C ILE A 3 6.97 14.58 -12.91
N ASP A 4 8.28 14.79 -12.81
CA ASP A 4 9.19 14.59 -13.93
C ASP A 4 9.00 13.15 -14.39
N ARG A 5 8.80 12.93 -15.69
CA ARG A 5 8.50 11.60 -16.21
C ARG A 5 9.63 10.67 -15.77
N PRO A 6 9.33 9.51 -15.16
CA PRO A 6 10.37 8.58 -14.75
C PRO A 6 11.22 8.21 -15.96
N LYS A 7 12.54 8.12 -15.75
CA LYS A 7 13.50 7.75 -16.80
C LYS A 7 13.01 6.48 -17.51
N PRO A 8 13.16 6.35 -18.84
CA PRO A 8 12.80 5.12 -19.54
C PRO A 8 13.39 3.88 -18.87
N TYR A 9 12.66 2.77 -18.93
CA TYR A 9 13.03 1.50 -18.29
C TYR A 9 13.11 1.53 -16.76
N THR A 10 12.50 2.53 -16.13
CA THR A 10 12.28 2.52 -14.68
C THR A 10 11.14 1.57 -14.31
N PHE A 11 11.27 0.84 -13.21
CA PHE A 11 10.21 0.04 -12.60
C PHE A 11 10.18 0.28 -11.09
N ALA A 12 9.01 0.11 -10.49
CA ALA A 12 8.81 0.28 -9.06
C ALA A 12 8.40 -1.04 -8.41
N ILE A 13 8.95 -1.32 -7.23
CA ILE A 13 8.56 -2.43 -6.38
C ILE A 13 7.83 -1.84 -5.18
N ARG A 14 6.58 -2.28 -4.97
CA ARG A 14 5.78 -1.94 -3.79
C ARG A 14 5.64 -3.16 -2.89
N CYS A 15 6.04 -3.01 -1.64
CA CYS A 15 5.96 -4.06 -0.64
C CYS A 15 5.43 -3.49 0.68
N LEU A 16 4.82 -4.35 1.51
CA LEU A 16 4.52 -4.03 2.89
C LEU A 16 5.70 -4.47 3.75
N GLN A 17 6.39 -3.51 4.36
CA GLN A 17 7.43 -3.78 5.35
C GLN A 17 6.85 -3.48 6.73
N TRP A 18 6.62 -4.52 7.53
CA TRP A 18 5.86 -4.42 8.79
C TRP A 18 4.46 -3.85 8.57
N THR A 19 4.21 -2.62 8.99
CA THR A 19 2.94 -1.90 8.82
C THR A 19 3.01 -0.79 7.78
N THR A 20 4.17 -0.60 7.15
CA THR A 20 4.42 0.53 6.24
C THR A 20 4.55 0.04 4.81
N VAL A 21 3.75 0.63 3.90
CA VAL A 21 3.91 0.41 2.46
C VAL A 21 5.14 1.19 1.99
N ILE A 22 6.08 0.48 1.41
CA ILE A 22 7.31 1.05 0.85
C ILE A 22 7.29 0.85 -0.66
N GLU A 23 7.58 1.93 -1.38
CA GLU A 23 7.83 1.91 -2.82
C GLU A 23 9.30 2.21 -3.09
N ARG A 24 9.95 1.38 -3.90
CA ARG A 24 11.32 1.63 -4.39
C ARG A 24 11.34 1.62 -5.90
N MET A 25 11.91 2.67 -6.48
CA MET A 25 12.10 2.80 -7.92
C MET A 25 13.50 2.36 -8.32
N PHE A 26 13.59 1.57 -9.38
CA PHE A 26 14.83 1.08 -9.96
C PHE A 26 14.86 1.44 -11.43
N HIS A 27 16.04 1.68 -11.97
CA HIS A 27 16.25 1.98 -13.37
C HIS A 27 17.30 1.02 -13.94
N VAL A 28 17.09 0.61 -15.18
CA VAL A 28 18.02 -0.22 -15.96
C VAL A 28 18.23 0.39 -17.34
N GLU A 29 19.25 -0.07 -18.06
CA GLU A 29 19.66 0.57 -19.31
C GLU A 29 18.82 0.13 -20.52
N THR A 30 18.22 -1.08 -20.45
CA THR A 30 17.47 -1.67 -21.58
C THR A 30 16.11 -2.23 -21.17
N ALA A 31 15.19 -2.32 -22.13
CA ALA A 31 13.87 -2.92 -21.93
C ALA A 31 13.94 -4.42 -21.60
N GLU A 32 14.86 -5.14 -22.25
CA GLU A 32 15.05 -6.58 -22.04
C GLU A 32 15.53 -6.86 -20.61
N GLU A 33 16.49 -6.07 -20.11
CA GLU A 33 16.97 -6.21 -18.75
C GLU A 33 15.86 -5.93 -17.73
N ARG A 34 15.03 -4.90 -17.99
CA ARG A 34 13.86 -4.59 -17.15
C ARG A 34 12.92 -5.79 -17.06
N GLU A 35 12.62 -6.41 -18.20
CA GLU A 35 11.74 -7.57 -18.24
C GLU A 35 12.33 -8.76 -17.47
N LYS A 36 13.62 -9.05 -17.65
CA LYS A 36 14.32 -10.12 -16.90
C LYS A 36 14.26 -9.88 -15.39
N TRP A 37 14.52 -8.65 -14.93
CA TRP A 37 14.41 -8.30 -13.51
C TRP A 37 12.99 -8.51 -12.98
N VAL A 38 12.00 -7.98 -13.67
CA VAL A 38 10.59 -8.10 -13.27
C VAL A 38 10.15 -9.56 -13.21
N GLN A 39 10.50 -10.37 -14.22
CA GLN A 39 10.18 -11.80 -14.25
C GLN A 39 10.85 -12.59 -13.12
N ALA A 40 12.14 -12.33 -12.86
CA ALA A 40 12.88 -13.01 -11.79
C ALA A 40 12.28 -12.68 -10.41
N ILE A 41 12.00 -11.40 -10.13
CA ILE A 41 11.38 -10.95 -8.87
C ILE A 41 10.00 -11.59 -8.70
N LYS A 42 9.19 -11.61 -9.77
CA LYS A 42 7.86 -12.23 -9.77
C LYS A 42 7.94 -13.73 -9.45
N SER A 43 8.88 -14.45 -10.07
CA SER A 43 9.08 -15.89 -9.80
C SER A 43 9.48 -16.16 -8.35
N VAL A 44 10.36 -15.34 -7.76
CA VAL A 44 10.73 -15.46 -6.34
C VAL A 44 9.51 -15.17 -5.45
N SER A 45 8.74 -14.14 -5.76
CA SER A 45 7.51 -13.81 -5.02
C SER A 45 6.49 -14.95 -5.05
N GLU A 46 6.29 -15.59 -6.21
CA GLU A 46 5.38 -16.73 -6.38
C GLU A 46 5.84 -17.94 -5.58
N ARG A 47 7.15 -18.26 -5.60
CA ARG A 47 7.72 -19.36 -4.79
C ARG A 47 7.53 -19.13 -3.30
N LEU A 48 7.86 -17.93 -2.81
CA LEU A 48 7.69 -17.58 -1.40
C LEU A 48 6.22 -17.57 -0.96
N SER A 49 5.30 -17.28 -1.89
CA SER A 49 3.85 -17.35 -1.61
C SER A 49 3.38 -18.80 -1.47
N ASN A 50 3.88 -19.71 -2.32
CA ASN A 50 3.53 -21.13 -2.28
C ASN A 50 4.18 -21.87 -1.09
N ASP A 51 5.41 -21.50 -0.72
CA ASP A 51 6.10 -22.10 0.43
C ASP A 51 5.50 -21.62 1.78
N CYS A 52 4.73 -20.54 1.77
CA CYS A 52 4.04 -19.96 2.93
C CYS A 52 2.54 -20.33 2.99
N ASP A 53 2.15 -21.48 2.42
CA ASP A 53 0.75 -21.95 2.35
C ASP A 53 0.07 -22.20 3.72
N ASP A 54 0.81 -22.11 4.85
CA ASP A 54 0.25 -22.17 6.21
C ASP A 54 -0.24 -20.80 6.74
N VAL A 55 0.04 -19.69 6.05
CA VAL A 55 -0.56 -18.38 6.34
C VAL A 55 -1.35 -17.90 5.14
N LYS A 56 -2.41 -18.63 4.79
CA LYS A 56 -3.46 -18.12 3.92
C LYS A 56 -4.16 -16.96 4.62
N MET A 57 -3.67 -15.75 4.43
CA MET A 57 -4.48 -14.55 4.57
C MET A 57 -5.50 -14.58 3.43
N ASN A 58 -6.64 -15.21 3.69
CA ASN A 58 -7.78 -15.29 2.80
C ASN A 58 -8.28 -13.87 2.51
N ASN A 59 -7.79 -13.21 1.45
CA ASN A 59 -8.30 -11.89 1.06
C ASN A 59 -8.47 -11.69 -0.46
N ALA A 60 -8.52 -12.74 -1.31
CA ALA A 60 -8.62 -12.45 -2.74
C ALA A 60 -9.29 -13.50 -3.62
N THR A 61 -10.13 -14.41 -3.09
CA THR A 61 -10.78 -15.43 -3.94
C THR A 61 -12.30 -15.34 -3.95
N ASN A 62 -12.91 -14.37 -3.27
CA ASN A 62 -14.36 -14.18 -3.35
C ASN A 62 -14.71 -12.72 -3.73
N PRO A 63 -15.07 -12.43 -5.00
CA PRO A 63 -15.44 -11.09 -5.42
C PRO A 63 -16.69 -10.55 -4.68
N ASP A 64 -17.48 -11.44 -4.11
CA ASP A 64 -18.65 -11.13 -3.28
C ASP A 64 -18.26 -10.43 -1.96
N MET A 65 -17.15 -10.83 -1.34
CA MET A 65 -16.67 -10.21 -0.09
C MET A 65 -16.01 -8.83 -0.29
N MET A 66 -15.55 -8.50 -1.50
CA MET A 66 -14.93 -7.20 -1.78
C MET A 66 -15.98 -6.08 -1.86
N VAL A 67 -17.20 -6.42 -2.30
CA VAL A 67 -18.36 -5.52 -2.27
C VAL A 67 -18.81 -5.31 -0.82
N ASP A 68 -18.90 -6.38 -0.02
CA ASP A 68 -19.21 -6.30 1.41
C ASP A 68 -18.17 -5.47 2.21
N LEU A 69 -16.88 -5.56 1.86
CA LEU A 69 -15.82 -4.81 2.54
C LEU A 69 -15.83 -3.33 2.17
N TRP A 70 -16.14 -3.01 0.91
CA TRP A 70 -16.36 -1.64 0.43
C TRP A 70 -17.60 -1.02 1.10
N GLU A 71 -18.71 -1.75 1.17
CA GLU A 71 -19.93 -1.29 1.85
C GLU A 71 -19.69 -1.12 3.36
N LYS A 72 -18.93 -2.01 4.01
CA LYS A 72 -18.57 -1.86 5.44
C LYS A 72 -17.61 -0.70 5.72
N CYS A 73 -16.66 -0.42 4.83
CA CYS A 73 -15.83 0.78 4.92
C CYS A 73 -16.61 2.06 4.63
N SER A 74 -17.65 1.98 3.80
CA SER A 74 -18.55 3.11 3.53
C SER A 74 -19.55 3.36 4.67
N LEU A 75 -19.90 2.32 5.46
CA LEU A 75 -20.83 2.40 6.59
C LEU A 75 -20.16 2.76 7.93
N GLN A 76 -18.89 2.40 8.11
CA GLN A 76 -18.06 2.97 9.16
C GLN A 76 -17.63 4.35 8.69
N GLY A 77 -18.53 5.33 8.84
CA GLY A 77 -18.24 6.72 8.59
C GLY A 77 -16.86 7.05 9.15
N THR A 78 -16.01 7.64 8.32
CA THR A 78 -14.84 8.36 8.81
C THR A 78 -15.28 9.20 10.00
N PRO A 79 -14.58 9.19 11.15
CA PRO A 79 -14.95 10.06 12.25
C PRO A 79 -14.88 11.50 11.73
N GLU A 80 -16.04 12.08 11.44
CA GLU A 80 -16.23 13.47 11.02
C GLU A 80 -16.07 14.42 12.21
N TYR A 81 -15.26 14.04 13.21
CA TYR A 81 -15.05 14.83 14.40
C TYR A 81 -13.61 15.29 14.48
N LEU A 82 -13.49 16.61 14.39
CA LEU A 82 -12.40 17.49 14.82
C LEU A 82 -11.38 17.88 13.74
N ALA A 83 -11.90 18.64 12.77
CA ALA A 83 -11.22 19.83 12.25
C ALA A 83 -10.93 20.84 13.40
N PRO A 84 -9.99 21.80 13.21
CA PRO A 84 -9.23 22.45 14.27
C PRO A 84 -9.98 23.65 14.87
N GLU A 85 -10.58 23.49 16.05
CA GLU A 85 -11.15 24.61 16.81
C GLU A 85 -11.07 24.41 18.33
N VAL A 86 -9.95 23.82 18.81
CA VAL A 86 -9.64 23.78 20.25
C VAL A 86 -8.26 24.41 20.47
N LEU A 87 -8.15 25.66 20.03
CA LEU A 87 -7.05 26.55 20.41
C LEU A 87 -7.63 27.83 21.00
N GLU A 88 -8.37 27.70 22.09
CA GLU A 88 -8.64 28.74 23.07
C GLU A 88 -9.31 28.04 24.27
N GLU A 89 -9.10 28.55 25.48
CA GLU A 89 -9.64 28.02 26.74
C GLU A 89 -8.89 26.80 27.35
N MET A 90 -7.58 26.92 27.54
CA MET A 90 -6.88 26.20 28.62
C MET A 90 -6.13 27.18 29.55
N THR A 91 -6.81 28.28 29.88
CA THR A 91 -6.45 29.18 30.98
C THR A 91 -7.51 29.08 32.07
N THR A 92 -7.05 28.84 33.32
CA THR A 92 -7.80 28.94 34.60
C THR A 92 -8.83 27.82 34.82
N GLU A 93 -8.93 27.07 35.93
CA GLU A 93 -8.66 27.21 37.38
C GLU A 93 -8.32 25.79 37.91
N GLU A 94 -7.36 25.49 38.80
CA GLU A 94 -7.06 25.95 40.19
C GLU A 94 -8.06 25.51 41.29
N GLN A 95 -8.27 24.20 41.48
CA GLN A 95 -8.56 23.72 42.84
C GLN A 95 -8.11 22.28 43.12
#